data_AF-A0A830CEW4-F1
#
_entry.id   AF-A0A830CEW4-F1
#
_cell.length_a   1.000
_cell.length_b   1.000
_cell.length_c   1.000
_cell.angle_alpha   90.00
_cell.angle_beta   90.00
_cell.angle_gamma   90.00
#
_symmetry.space_group_name_H-M   'P 1'
#
loop_
_entity.id
_entity.type
_entity.pdbx_description
1 polymer ?
#
loop_
_entity_poly.entity_id
_entity_poly.type
_entity_poly.pdbx_seq_one_letter_code
_entity_poly.pdbx_strand_id
1 'polypeptide(L)'
;MARGEWVHNGRCSYKRTTIIVCSVNIVVALYVLHSLYTSLYMFSFTDSQTSFKYTPNQIRKMEESNKIRKASEPTELIELATRLKKRLISEERSVELPQHWKWKLTNEILDSLRSLDAAANATEQREVIESWRKKKLKEAGKLIRGKTLDSTILPEEADAVARALSSDWNDEEVLPGRKLPPECHAELHTDYDGAAVRWGITHPKESAYDCCMSCLVQAKRAKPGEMKCNIWVYCPSETGCYSPDIYEHKNQECWLKFAETPKLNFKGMYPEWYRDAHPNAPVIVPWASGIVSL
;
A
#
# COMPACT_ATOMS: atom_id res chain seq x y z
N MET A 1 -6.85 -75.28 -43.85
CA MET A 1 -7.50 -75.49 -42.53
C MET A 1 -6.45 -75.28 -41.45
N ALA A 2 -6.63 -74.30 -40.56
CA ALA A 2 -6.20 -74.27 -39.15
C ALA A 2 -6.32 -72.82 -38.65
N ARG A 3 -7.34 -72.58 -37.84
CA ARG A 3 -7.72 -71.28 -37.27
C ARG A 3 -7.29 -71.33 -35.81
N GLY A 4 -6.39 -70.42 -35.39
CA GLY A 4 -5.99 -70.26 -33.99
C GLY A 4 -7.04 -69.44 -33.23
N GLU A 5 -7.57 -70.02 -32.17
CA GLU A 5 -8.65 -69.49 -31.34
C GLU A 5 -8.15 -68.40 -30.39
N TRP A 6 -8.78 -67.23 -30.44
CA TRP A 6 -8.68 -66.21 -29.40
C TRP A 6 -9.82 -66.42 -28.40
N VAL A 7 -9.47 -66.90 -27.21
CA VAL A 7 -10.39 -66.95 -26.07
C VAL A 7 -10.32 -65.60 -25.35
N HIS A 8 -11.34 -64.77 -25.56
CA HIS A 8 -11.69 -63.70 -24.62
C HIS A 8 -13.19 -63.75 -24.36
N ASN A 9 -13.52 -64.36 -23.23
CA ASN A 9 -14.87 -64.57 -22.75
C ASN A 9 -15.13 -63.56 -21.61
N GLY A 10 -16.20 -62.77 -21.72
CA GLY A 10 -16.71 -62.01 -20.57
C GLY A 10 -17.32 -60.65 -20.90
N ARG A 11 -18.64 -60.62 -21.04
CA ARG A 11 -19.49 -59.41 -21.04
C ARG A 11 -19.11 -58.47 -19.87
N CYS A 12 -18.47 -57.34 -20.17
CA CYS A 12 -18.32 -56.25 -19.21
C CYS A 12 -19.66 -55.50 -19.08
N SER A 13 -20.45 -55.86 -18.06
CA SER A 13 -21.59 -55.04 -17.65
C SER A 13 -21.07 -53.71 -17.11
N TYR A 14 -21.57 -52.58 -17.62
CA TYR A 14 -21.21 -51.21 -17.20
C TYR A 14 -21.11 -51.05 -15.68
N LYS A 15 -22.00 -51.75 -14.94
CA LYS A 15 -21.98 -51.80 -13.46
C LYS A 15 -20.66 -52.30 -12.87
N ARG A 16 -20.02 -53.31 -13.47
CA ARG A 16 -18.74 -53.85 -12.99
C ARG A 16 -17.59 -52.89 -13.25
N THR A 17 -17.59 -52.24 -14.40
CA THR A 17 -16.57 -51.23 -14.74
C THR A 17 -16.67 -50.01 -13.81
N THR A 18 -17.89 -49.53 -13.51
CA THR A 18 -18.09 -48.43 -12.56
C THR A 18 -17.63 -48.79 -11.15
N ILE A 19 -17.90 -50.00 -10.67
CA ILE A 19 -17.43 -50.46 -9.35
C ILE A 19 -15.90 -50.46 -9.29
N ILE A 20 -15.22 -50.93 -10.34
CA ILE A 20 -13.75 -50.95 -10.40
C ILE A 20 -13.19 -49.53 -10.38
N VAL A 21 -13.72 -48.62 -11.20
CA VAL A 21 -13.26 -47.22 -11.23
C VAL A 21 -13.50 -46.52 -9.89
N CYS A 22 -14.67 -46.74 -9.26
CA CYS A 22 -14.95 -46.20 -7.93
C CYS A 22 -13.99 -46.76 -6.87
N SER A 23 -13.66 -48.06 -6.92
CA SER A 23 -12.71 -48.65 -5.98
C SER A 23 -11.30 -48.06 -6.10
N VAL A 24 -10.83 -47.81 -7.32
CA VAL A 24 -9.53 -47.15 -7.56
C VAL A 24 -9.53 -45.71 -7.03
N ASN A 25 -10.59 -44.95 -7.28
CA ASN A 25 -10.71 -43.58 -6.77
C ASN A 25 -10.74 -43.53 -5.24
N ILE A 26 -11.40 -44.49 -4.59
CA ILE A 26 -11.40 -44.60 -3.12
C ILE A 26 -10.00 -44.87 -2.59
N VAL A 27 -9.24 -45.78 -3.22
CA VAL A 27 -7.85 -46.07 -2.81
C VAL A 27 -6.96 -44.84 -2.97
N VAL A 28 -7.08 -44.09 -4.06
CA VAL A 28 -6.34 -42.84 -4.27
C VAL A 28 -6.70 -41.79 -3.22
N ALA A 29 -7.99 -41.63 -2.91
CA ALA A 29 -8.46 -40.70 -1.88
C ALA A 29 -7.90 -41.07 -0.49
N LEU A 30 -7.89 -42.36 -0.14
CA LEU A 30 -7.32 -42.86 1.11
C LEU A 30 -5.80 -42.65 1.17
N TYR A 31 -5.08 -42.84 0.06
CA TYR A 31 -3.64 -42.59 0.00
C TYR A 31 -3.29 -41.11 0.19
N VAL A 32 -4.04 -40.20 -0.46
CA VAL A 32 -3.88 -38.75 -0.29
C VAL A 32 -4.20 -38.34 1.16
N LEU A 33 -5.29 -38.84 1.73
CA LEU A 33 -5.63 -38.63 3.14
C LEU A 33 -4.53 -39.13 4.08
N HIS A 34 -3.99 -40.32 3.85
CA HIS A 34 -2.90 -40.87 4.64
C HIS A 34 -1.61 -40.03 4.53
N SER A 35 -1.28 -39.56 3.32
CA SER A 35 -0.13 -38.67 3.09
C SER A 35 -0.27 -37.33 3.83
N LEU A 36 -1.45 -36.69 3.74
CA LEU A 36 -1.75 -35.45 4.44
C LEU A 36 -1.77 -35.64 5.96
N TYR A 37 -2.35 -36.73 6.45
CA TYR A 37 -2.41 -37.06 7.87
C TYR A 37 -1.02 -37.37 8.44
N THR A 38 -0.19 -38.11 7.70
CA THR A 38 1.20 -38.42 8.10
C THR A 38 2.06 -37.16 8.14
N SER A 39 1.88 -36.23 7.18
CA SER A 39 2.56 -34.93 7.17
C SER A 39 2.19 -34.07 8.39
N LEU A 40 0.90 -33.96 8.70
CA LEU A 40 0.42 -33.21 9.88
C LEU A 40 0.86 -33.85 11.20
N TYR A 41 0.88 -35.19 11.28
CA TYR A 41 1.31 -35.91 12.48
C TYR A 41 2.82 -35.83 12.69
N MET A 42 3.63 -35.95 11.63
CA MET A 42 5.08 -35.77 11.69
C MET A 42 5.47 -34.33 12.06
N PHE A 43 4.78 -33.32 11.52
CA PHE A 43 5.00 -31.91 11.86
C PHE A 43 4.67 -31.60 13.34
N SER A 44 3.57 -32.18 13.85
CA SER A 44 3.19 -32.02 15.27
C SER A 44 4.13 -32.77 16.22
N PHE A 45 4.78 -33.84 15.77
CA PHE A 45 5.70 -34.62 16.60
C PHE A 45 7.09 -33.97 16.69
N THR A 46 7.56 -33.29 15.63
CA THR A 46 8.88 -32.62 15.63
C THR A 46 8.93 -31.35 16.48
N ASP A 47 7.82 -30.61 16.60
CA ASP A 47 7.77 -29.39 17.42
C ASP A 47 7.77 -29.70 18.93
N SER A 48 7.38 -30.93 19.31
CA SER A 48 7.32 -31.37 20.71
C SER A 48 8.67 -31.79 21.32
N GLN A 49 9.71 -31.99 20.51
CA GLN A 49 10.99 -32.55 20.98
C GLN A 49 12.06 -31.53 21.39
N THR A 50 11.72 -30.24 21.53
CA THR A 50 12.58 -29.26 22.22
C THR A 50 11.89 -28.62 23.42
N SER A 51 11.14 -29.41 24.20
CA SER A 51 10.77 -28.99 25.55
C SER A 51 12.02 -29.02 26.45
N PHE A 52 12.72 -27.89 26.53
CA PHE A 52 13.72 -27.67 27.57
C PHE A 52 13.04 -27.88 28.93
N LYS A 53 13.45 -28.91 29.67
CA LYS A 53 12.98 -29.14 31.04
C LYS A 53 13.59 -28.08 31.95
N TYR A 54 12.88 -26.98 32.16
CA TYR A 54 13.26 -25.95 33.12
C TYR A 54 13.09 -26.47 34.55
N THR A 55 14.02 -26.09 35.43
CA THR A 55 13.85 -26.33 36.86
C THR A 55 12.71 -25.46 37.41
N PRO A 56 11.98 -25.90 38.47
CA PRO A 56 10.91 -25.10 39.06
C PRO A 56 11.33 -23.68 39.45
N ASN A 57 12.59 -23.50 39.84
CA ASN A 57 13.14 -22.19 40.19
C ASN A 57 13.31 -21.26 38.97
N GLN A 58 13.65 -21.81 37.79
CA GLN A 58 13.73 -21.03 36.55
C GLN A 58 12.35 -20.61 36.06
N ILE A 59 11.36 -21.50 36.17
CA ILE A 59 9.97 -21.20 35.83
C ILE A 59 9.46 -20.06 36.73
N ARG A 60 9.69 -20.16 38.05
CA ARG A 60 9.34 -19.11 39.01
C ARG A 60 9.96 -17.75 38.65
N LYS A 61 11.26 -17.73 38.33
CA LYS A 61 11.94 -16.48 37.91
C LYS A 61 11.39 -15.92 36.60
N MET A 62 11.00 -16.77 35.67
CA MET A 62 10.39 -16.36 34.40
C MET A 62 8.96 -15.85 34.59
N GLU A 63 8.19 -16.43 35.51
CA GLU A 63 6.88 -15.91 35.90
C GLU A 63 6.99 -14.55 36.62
N GLU A 64 7.98 -14.39 37.50
CA GLU A 64 8.27 -13.12 38.17
C GLU A 64 8.67 -12.02 37.19
N SER A 65 9.55 -12.31 36.23
CA SER A 65 9.94 -11.31 35.21
C SER A 65 8.76 -10.93 34.32
N ASN A 66 7.91 -11.88 33.95
CA ASN A 66 6.69 -11.60 33.20
C ASN A 66 5.68 -10.76 34.00
N LYS A 67 5.56 -10.99 35.32
CA LYS A 67 4.72 -10.13 36.20
C LYS A 67 5.27 -8.71 36.27
N ILE A 68 6.58 -8.53 36.38
CA ILE A 68 7.22 -7.21 36.38
C ILE A 68 6.97 -6.49 35.05
N ARG A 69 7.18 -7.19 33.92
CA ARG A 69 6.94 -6.62 32.59
C ARG A 69 5.49 -6.17 32.40
N LYS A 70 4.53 -7.00 32.83
CA LYS A 70 3.10 -6.69 32.78
C LYS A 70 2.70 -5.55 33.73
N ALA A 71 3.33 -5.45 34.90
CA ALA A 71 3.11 -4.35 35.83
C ALA A 71 3.76 -3.03 35.33
N SER A 72 4.79 -3.12 34.50
CA SER A 72 5.46 -1.97 33.89
C SER A 72 4.85 -1.52 32.55
N GLU A 73 3.87 -2.27 32.01
CA GLU A 73 3.15 -1.83 30.82
C GLU A 73 2.35 -0.56 31.14
N PRO A 74 2.56 0.55 30.42
CA PRO A 74 1.88 1.80 30.68
C PRO A 74 0.45 1.76 30.13
N THR A 75 -0.42 0.95 30.74
CA THR A 75 -1.79 0.68 30.27
C THR A 75 -2.63 1.94 30.17
N GLU A 76 -2.48 2.88 31.14
CA GLU A 76 -3.19 4.16 31.11
C GLU A 76 -2.78 5.02 29.92
N LEU A 77 -1.48 5.03 29.58
CA LEU A 77 -0.95 5.81 28.45
C LEU A 77 -1.44 5.23 27.12
N ILE A 78 -1.45 3.89 27.00
CA ILE A 78 -1.99 3.19 25.82
C ILE A 78 -3.49 3.47 25.67
N GLU A 79 -4.24 3.49 26.77
CA GLU A 79 -5.67 3.79 26.75
C GLU A 79 -5.95 5.24 26.35
N LEU A 80 -5.17 6.19 26.86
CA LEU A 80 -5.24 7.60 26.48
C LEU A 80 -4.89 7.79 25.00
N ALA A 81 -3.81 7.17 24.52
CA ALA A 81 -3.43 7.20 23.11
C ALA A 81 -4.52 6.60 22.21
N THR A 82 -5.15 5.51 22.64
CA THR A 82 -6.26 4.87 21.91
C THR A 82 -7.51 5.75 21.91
N ARG A 83 -7.84 6.41 23.03
CA ARG A 83 -8.94 7.38 23.13
C ARG A 83 -8.70 8.62 22.27
N LEU A 84 -7.46 9.12 22.24
CA LEU A 84 -7.07 10.23 21.37
C LEU A 84 -7.13 9.84 19.90
N LYS A 85 -6.57 8.69 19.53
CA LYS A 85 -6.68 8.12 18.18
C LYS A 85 -8.14 7.97 17.75
N LYS A 86 -9.02 7.49 18.62
CA LYS A 86 -10.46 7.37 18.33
C LYS A 86 -11.14 8.74 18.15
N ARG A 87 -10.79 9.74 18.97
CA ARG A 87 -11.28 11.12 18.82
C ARG A 87 -10.81 11.76 17.52
N LEU A 88 -9.52 11.63 17.22
CA LEU A 88 -8.91 12.11 15.98
C LEU A 88 -9.57 11.45 14.77
N ILE A 89 -9.72 10.12 14.74
CA ILE A 89 -10.43 9.40 13.67
C ILE A 89 -11.90 9.84 13.55
N SER A 90 -12.56 10.19 14.66
CA SER A 90 -13.94 10.69 14.63
C SER A 90 -14.07 12.14 14.15
N GLU A 91 -13.07 12.97 14.40
CA GLU A 91 -12.96 14.35 13.90
C GLU A 91 -12.48 14.40 12.44
N GLU A 92 -11.67 13.43 12.04
CA GLU A 92 -11.11 13.22 10.68
C GLU A 92 -12.10 12.52 9.74
N ARG A 93 -13.28 12.10 10.25
CA ARG A 93 -14.38 11.63 9.41
C ARG A 93 -14.87 12.81 8.57
N SER A 94 -14.25 12.97 7.40
CA SER A 94 -14.44 14.01 6.41
C SER A 94 -15.91 14.43 6.32
N VAL A 95 -16.24 15.60 6.88
CA VAL A 95 -17.49 16.27 6.56
C VAL A 95 -17.38 16.62 5.08
N GLU A 96 -17.96 15.78 4.23
CA GLU A 96 -17.95 16.00 2.79
C GLU A 96 -18.58 17.36 2.51
N LEU A 97 -17.82 18.21 1.82
CA LEU A 97 -18.30 19.52 1.41
C LEU A 97 -19.57 19.32 0.57
N PRO A 98 -20.71 19.97 0.91
CA PRO A 98 -21.93 19.87 0.14
C PRO A 98 -21.70 20.14 -1.36
N GLN A 99 -22.41 19.41 -2.22
CA GLN A 99 -22.14 19.40 -3.66
C GLN A 99 -22.25 20.80 -4.32
N HIS A 100 -23.13 21.67 -3.81
CA HIS A 100 -23.27 23.04 -4.30
C HIS A 100 -22.03 23.90 -4.01
N TRP A 101 -21.37 23.69 -2.87
CA TRP A 101 -20.12 24.38 -2.56
C TRP A 101 -18.94 23.86 -3.37
N LYS A 102 -18.86 22.55 -3.66
CA LYS A 102 -17.85 22.01 -4.58
C LYS A 102 -17.92 22.74 -5.93
N TRP A 103 -19.12 22.84 -6.49
CA TRP A 103 -19.35 23.52 -7.77
C TRP A 103 -19.05 25.03 -7.70
N LYS A 104 -19.50 25.71 -6.64
CA LYS A 104 -19.28 27.15 -6.44
C LYS A 104 -17.79 27.48 -6.28
N LEU A 105 -17.05 26.75 -5.45
CA LEU A 105 -15.62 26.95 -5.27
C LEU A 105 -14.86 26.69 -6.58
N THR A 106 -15.24 25.65 -7.33
CA THR A 106 -14.63 25.34 -8.63
C THR A 106 -14.79 26.50 -9.62
N ASN A 107 -16.00 27.06 -9.74
CA ASN A 107 -16.24 28.18 -10.64
C ASN A 107 -15.47 29.44 -10.22
N GLU A 108 -15.41 29.76 -8.92
CA GLU A 108 -14.66 30.92 -8.45
C GLU A 108 -13.14 30.77 -8.67
N ILE A 109 -12.62 29.55 -8.59
CA ILE A 109 -11.22 29.24 -8.97
C ILE A 109 -11.03 29.44 -10.48
N LEU A 110 -11.94 28.90 -11.31
CA LEU A 110 -11.88 29.07 -12.76
C LEU A 110 -11.93 30.54 -13.18
N ASP A 111 -12.78 31.35 -12.55
CA ASP A 111 -12.86 32.78 -12.82
C ASP A 111 -11.61 33.54 -12.34
N SER A 112 -11.02 33.12 -11.22
CA SER A 112 -9.72 33.65 -10.76
C SER A 112 -8.60 33.32 -11.75
N LEU A 113 -8.59 32.11 -12.32
CA LEU A 113 -7.62 31.69 -13.33
C LEU A 113 -7.83 32.38 -14.69
N ARG A 114 -9.07 32.65 -15.09
CA ARG A 114 -9.39 33.41 -16.33
C ARG A 114 -8.92 34.86 -16.29
N SER A 115 -8.66 35.40 -15.11
CA SER A 115 -8.11 36.75 -14.95
C SER A 115 -6.61 36.83 -15.28
N LEU A 116 -5.93 35.70 -15.43
CA LEU A 116 -4.54 35.61 -15.87
C LEU A 116 -4.41 35.60 -17.39
N ASP A 117 -3.28 36.08 -17.89
CA ASP A 117 -2.93 36.00 -19.31
C ASP A 117 -2.81 34.52 -19.75
N ALA A 118 -3.18 34.22 -21.00
CA ALA A 118 -3.14 32.86 -21.53
C ALA A 118 -1.71 32.26 -21.56
N ALA A 119 -0.69 33.12 -21.46
CA ALA A 119 0.73 32.77 -21.38
C ALA A 119 1.29 32.70 -19.93
N ALA A 120 0.45 32.84 -18.90
CA ALA A 120 0.90 32.80 -17.50
C ALA A 120 1.57 31.48 -17.14
N ASN A 121 2.70 31.56 -16.44
CA ASN A 121 3.47 30.38 -16.06
C ASN A 121 2.79 29.61 -14.90
N ALA A 122 3.20 28.36 -14.69
CA ALA A 122 2.61 27.49 -13.66
C ALA A 122 2.76 28.07 -12.24
N THR A 123 3.82 28.85 -11.99
CA THR A 123 4.07 29.51 -10.70
C THR A 123 3.08 30.64 -10.44
N GLU A 124 2.80 31.47 -11.45
CA GLU A 124 1.81 32.55 -11.39
C GLU A 124 0.39 32.02 -11.19
N GLN A 125 0.05 30.92 -11.87
CA GLN A 125 -1.23 30.23 -11.66
C GLN A 125 -1.37 29.74 -10.21
N ARG A 126 -0.29 29.17 -9.65
CA ARG A 126 -0.26 28.71 -8.25
C ARG A 126 -0.41 29.86 -7.27
N GLU A 127 0.31 30.97 -7.47
CA GLU A 127 0.22 32.15 -6.61
C GLU A 127 -1.19 32.75 -6.60
N VAL A 128 -1.86 32.82 -7.75
CA VAL A 128 -3.25 33.30 -7.83
C VAL A 128 -4.19 32.40 -7.04
N ILE A 129 -4.08 31.08 -7.20
CA ILE A 129 -4.91 30.12 -6.47
C ILE A 129 -4.64 30.22 -4.95
N GLU A 130 -3.38 30.33 -4.53
CA GLU A 130 -3.02 30.51 -3.12
C GLU A 130 -3.56 31.82 -2.53
N SER A 131 -3.51 32.90 -3.31
CA SER A 131 -4.03 34.21 -2.90
C SER A 131 -5.55 34.15 -2.71
N TRP A 132 -6.27 33.48 -3.63
CA TRP A 132 -7.72 33.25 -3.54
C TRP A 132 -8.07 32.42 -2.30
N ARG A 133 -7.32 31.33 -2.05
CA ARG A 133 -7.50 30.47 -0.87
C ARG A 133 -7.34 31.27 0.44
N LYS A 134 -6.27 32.06 0.57
CA LYS A 134 -6.02 32.91 1.75
C LYS A 134 -7.16 33.90 1.97
N LYS A 135 -7.69 34.48 0.89
CA LYS A 135 -8.86 35.38 0.95
C LYS A 135 -10.11 34.64 1.45
N LYS A 136 -10.40 33.45 0.92
CA LYS A 136 -11.57 32.64 1.31
C LYS A 136 -11.51 32.14 2.75
N LEU A 137 -10.35 31.70 3.21
CA LEU A 137 -10.14 31.34 4.61
C LEU A 137 -10.37 32.53 5.56
N LYS A 138 -9.96 33.73 5.13
CA LYS A 138 -10.21 34.96 5.89
C LYS A 138 -11.70 35.33 5.94
N GLU A 139 -12.43 35.13 4.84
CA GLU A 139 -13.89 35.32 4.79
C GLU A 139 -14.62 34.31 5.69
N ALA A 140 -14.32 33.02 5.56
CA ALA A 140 -14.89 31.96 6.39
C ALA A 140 -14.58 32.18 7.89
N GLY A 141 -13.33 32.54 8.22
CA GLY A 141 -12.91 32.84 9.58
C GLY A 141 -13.51 34.11 10.19
N LYS A 142 -14.01 35.06 9.38
CA LYS A 142 -14.80 36.21 9.86
C LYS A 142 -16.24 35.80 10.19
N LEU A 143 -16.82 34.90 9.40
CA LEU A 143 -18.18 34.40 9.59
C LEU A 143 -18.30 33.50 10.83
N ILE A 144 -17.31 32.62 11.06
CA ILE A 144 -17.22 31.79 12.27
C ILE A 144 -17.15 32.66 13.54
N ARG A 145 -16.53 33.85 13.45
CA ARG A 145 -16.42 34.82 14.56
C ARG A 145 -17.63 35.74 14.73
N GLY A 146 -18.74 35.50 14.01
CA GLY A 146 -20.00 36.21 14.20
C GLY A 146 -20.02 37.66 13.70
N LYS A 147 -19.09 38.06 12.83
CA LYS A 147 -19.14 39.39 12.18
C LYS A 147 -19.90 39.28 10.85
N THR A 148 -21.18 39.59 10.87
CA THR A 148 -22.02 39.68 9.66
C THR A 148 -21.70 40.96 8.89
N LEU A 149 -21.17 40.79 7.69
CA LEU A 149 -21.11 41.79 6.62
C LEU A 149 -21.49 41.03 5.36
N ASP A 150 -22.55 41.47 4.67
CA ASP A 150 -23.04 41.02 3.35
C ASP A 150 -22.21 39.89 2.71
N SER A 151 -22.42 38.66 3.18
CA SER A 151 -21.62 37.51 2.75
C SER A 151 -22.50 36.46 2.11
N THR A 152 -22.03 35.93 0.98
CA THR A 152 -22.70 34.89 0.18
C THR A 152 -22.56 33.49 0.79
N ILE A 153 -22.16 33.37 2.05
CA ILE A 153 -21.84 32.11 2.75
C ILE A 153 -22.75 32.02 3.98
N LEU A 154 -23.52 30.92 4.11
CA LEU A 154 -24.27 30.65 5.33
C LEU A 154 -23.32 30.31 6.49
N PRO A 155 -23.57 30.79 7.72
CA PRO A 155 -22.69 30.59 8.88
C PRO A 155 -22.42 29.11 9.20
N GLU A 156 -23.39 28.23 8.96
CA GLU A 156 -23.29 26.78 9.21
C GLU A 156 -22.33 26.08 8.24
N GLU A 157 -22.10 26.65 7.06
CA GLU A 157 -21.28 26.07 6.01
C GLU A 157 -19.85 26.66 5.99
N ALA A 158 -19.65 27.80 6.64
CA ALA A 158 -18.36 28.49 6.73
C ALA A 158 -17.29 27.64 7.42
N ASP A 159 -17.68 26.85 8.42
CA ASP A 159 -16.80 25.96 9.17
C ASP A 159 -16.37 24.73 8.34
N ALA A 160 -17.30 24.16 7.57
CA ALA A 160 -16.99 23.08 6.62
C ALA A 160 -16.08 23.56 5.47
N VAL A 161 -16.35 24.76 4.93
CA VAL A 161 -15.52 25.40 3.90
C VAL A 161 -14.13 25.73 4.46
N ALA A 162 -14.03 26.27 5.67
CA ALA A 162 -12.74 26.57 6.31
C ALA A 162 -11.91 25.31 6.54
N ARG A 163 -12.51 24.24 7.08
CA ARG A 163 -11.82 22.96 7.26
C ARG A 163 -11.32 22.39 5.93
N ALA A 164 -12.17 22.32 4.91
CA ALA A 164 -11.79 21.83 3.58
C ALA A 164 -10.64 22.65 2.97
N LEU A 165 -10.75 23.98 2.97
CA LEU A 165 -9.69 24.85 2.44
C LEU A 165 -8.41 24.83 3.29
N SER A 166 -8.48 24.46 4.56
CA SER A 166 -7.31 24.31 5.43
C SER A 166 -6.59 22.98 5.24
N SER A 167 -7.32 21.86 5.05
CA SER A 167 -6.75 20.51 4.96
C SER A 167 -6.37 20.07 3.54
N ASP A 168 -7.14 20.49 2.53
CA ASP A 168 -7.09 19.93 1.16
C ASP A 168 -6.02 20.59 0.25
N TRP A 169 -5.14 21.36 0.86
CA TRP A 169 -4.15 22.21 0.19
C TRP A 169 -2.83 22.29 0.96
N ASN A 170 -2.59 21.35 1.89
CA ASN A 170 -1.21 20.98 2.15
C ASN A 170 -0.64 20.50 0.82
N ASP A 171 0.62 20.82 0.56
CA ASP A 171 1.35 20.39 -0.63
C ASP A 171 1.44 18.86 -0.68
N GLU A 172 0.34 18.16 -0.96
CA GLU A 172 0.41 16.81 -1.49
C GLU A 172 1.12 16.98 -2.83
N GLU A 173 2.38 16.59 -2.86
CA GLU A 173 3.19 16.53 -4.06
C GLU A 173 2.55 15.51 -5.00
N VAL A 174 1.53 15.93 -5.77
CA VAL A 174 0.74 15.02 -6.59
C VAL A 174 1.62 14.49 -7.71
N LEU A 175 1.69 13.15 -7.82
CA LEU A 175 2.39 12.51 -8.93
C LEU A 175 1.79 12.99 -10.26
N PRO A 176 2.62 13.47 -11.21
CA PRO A 176 2.11 13.93 -12.49
C PRO A 176 1.49 12.78 -13.28
N GLY A 177 0.48 13.10 -14.07
CA GLY A 177 -0.20 12.15 -14.96
C GLY A 177 -1.51 11.60 -14.41
N ARG A 178 -1.84 10.37 -14.82
CA ARG A 178 -3.13 9.74 -14.49
C ARG A 178 -3.18 9.35 -13.03
N LYS A 179 -4.33 9.57 -12.38
CA LYS A 179 -4.56 9.13 -10.99
C LYS A 179 -4.34 7.62 -10.85
N LEU A 180 -3.52 7.25 -9.87
CA LEU A 180 -3.22 5.85 -9.53
C LEU A 180 -4.46 5.14 -8.97
N PRO A 181 -4.75 3.90 -9.42
CA PRO A 181 -5.76 3.05 -8.81
C PRO A 181 -5.44 2.72 -7.35
N PRO A 182 -6.44 2.48 -6.48
CA PRO A 182 -6.22 2.13 -5.08
C PRO A 182 -5.36 0.88 -4.89
N GLU A 183 -5.43 -0.08 -5.83
CA GLU A 183 -4.67 -1.33 -5.77
C GLU A 183 -3.16 -1.10 -5.89
N CYS A 184 -2.73 0.08 -6.35
CA CYS A 184 -1.33 0.47 -6.42
C CYS A 184 -0.73 0.85 -5.06
N HIS A 185 -1.57 1.19 -4.07
CA HIS A 185 -1.18 1.67 -2.73
C HIS A 185 -0.01 2.64 -2.79
N ALA A 186 -0.19 3.70 -3.59
CA ALA A 186 0.86 4.64 -3.90
C ALA A 186 1.24 5.49 -2.69
N GLU A 187 2.53 5.57 -2.42
CA GLU A 187 3.13 6.38 -1.38
C GLU A 187 4.25 7.24 -1.99
N LEU A 188 4.15 8.54 -1.75
CA LEU A 188 5.19 9.51 -2.06
C LEU A 188 6.37 9.35 -1.10
N HIS A 189 7.55 9.79 -1.55
CA HIS A 189 8.77 9.79 -0.75
C HIS A 189 9.02 8.46 -0.07
N THR A 190 8.87 7.37 -0.81
CA THR A 190 8.89 6.01 -0.26
C THR A 190 9.69 5.14 -1.21
N ASP A 191 10.65 4.40 -0.67
CA ASP A 191 11.37 3.34 -1.38
C ASP A 191 11.19 2.02 -0.63
N TYR A 192 10.69 1.02 -1.34
CA TYR A 192 10.53 -0.35 -0.84
C TYR A 192 11.66 -1.23 -1.37
N ASP A 193 12.22 -2.04 -0.48
CA ASP A 193 13.23 -3.03 -0.82
C ASP A 193 12.60 -4.28 -1.47
N GLY A 194 13.37 -5.00 -2.28
CA GLY A 194 12.94 -6.24 -2.91
C GLY A 194 13.83 -6.68 -4.07
N ALA A 195 13.71 -7.95 -4.45
CA ALA A 195 14.42 -8.50 -5.58
C ALA A 195 13.86 -7.93 -6.89
N ALA A 196 14.71 -7.34 -7.73
CA ALA A 196 14.28 -6.79 -9.01
C ALA A 196 13.80 -7.93 -9.94
N VAL A 197 12.51 -7.92 -10.28
CA VAL A 197 11.96 -8.75 -11.36
C VAL A 197 12.08 -8.06 -12.71
N ARG A 198 12.21 -6.73 -12.71
CA ARG A 198 12.61 -5.93 -13.87
C ARG A 198 13.39 -4.69 -13.41
N TRP A 199 14.58 -4.52 -13.98
CA TRP A 199 15.50 -3.43 -13.67
C TRP A 199 15.00 -2.10 -14.23
N GLY A 200 14.92 -1.08 -13.37
CA GLY A 200 14.39 0.24 -13.74
C GLY A 200 15.26 1.02 -14.72
N ILE A 201 16.59 0.84 -14.65
CA ILE A 201 17.57 1.44 -15.59
C ILE A 201 17.24 1.10 -17.05
N THR A 202 16.70 -0.09 -17.30
CA THR A 202 16.31 -0.57 -18.64
C THR A 202 14.79 -0.60 -18.85
N HIS A 203 14.03 -0.01 -17.93
CA HIS A 203 12.57 -0.04 -17.95
C HIS A 203 11.98 1.33 -17.56
N PRO A 204 12.15 2.35 -18.41
CA PRO A 204 11.53 3.64 -18.16
C PRO A 204 10.00 3.60 -18.38
N LYS A 205 9.28 4.42 -17.62
CA LYS A 205 7.84 4.66 -17.75
C LYS A 205 7.53 6.15 -17.65
N GLU A 206 6.61 6.62 -18.47
CA GLU A 206 6.24 8.05 -18.51
C GLU A 206 5.58 8.53 -17.22
N SER A 207 5.00 7.62 -16.43
CA SER A 207 4.33 7.95 -15.19
C SER A 207 4.41 6.83 -14.13
N ALA A 208 4.17 7.22 -12.87
CA ALA A 208 3.97 6.27 -11.78
C ALA A 208 2.79 5.32 -12.03
N TYR A 209 1.72 5.82 -12.67
CA TYR A 209 0.58 5.00 -13.09
C TYR A 209 1.03 3.85 -14.00
N ASP A 210 1.81 4.16 -15.04
CA ASP A 210 2.29 3.15 -15.99
C ASP A 210 3.28 2.19 -15.34
N CYS A 211 4.03 2.66 -14.34
CA CYS A 211 4.91 1.80 -13.55
C CYS A 211 4.11 0.79 -12.72
N CYS A 212 3.11 1.24 -11.95
CA CYS A 212 2.22 0.36 -11.20
C CYS A 212 1.49 -0.63 -12.12
N MET A 213 0.92 -0.15 -13.23
CA MET A 213 0.23 -1.03 -14.19
C MET A 213 1.19 -2.07 -14.77
N SER A 214 2.45 -1.70 -15.04
CA SER A 214 3.47 -2.64 -15.48
C SER A 214 3.76 -3.72 -14.44
N CYS A 215 3.72 -3.40 -13.15
CA CYS A 215 3.83 -4.38 -12.07
C CYS A 215 2.65 -5.36 -12.09
N LEU A 216 1.42 -4.86 -12.09
CA LEU A 216 0.20 -5.68 -12.14
C LEU A 216 0.17 -6.60 -13.37
N VAL A 217 0.58 -6.09 -14.53
CA VAL A 217 0.64 -6.88 -15.78
C VAL A 217 1.72 -7.94 -15.70
N GLN A 218 2.91 -7.63 -15.16
CA GLN A 218 3.97 -8.62 -14.98
C GLN A 218 3.50 -9.73 -14.04
N ALA A 219 2.89 -9.37 -12.91
CA ALA A 219 2.43 -10.32 -11.91
C ALA A 219 1.38 -11.31 -12.46
N LYS A 220 0.49 -10.82 -13.34
CA LYS A 220 -0.52 -11.65 -14.03
C LYS A 220 0.07 -12.58 -15.09
N ARG A 221 1.20 -12.19 -15.70
CA ARG A 221 1.86 -12.95 -16.79
C ARG A 221 2.98 -13.88 -16.32
N ALA A 222 3.44 -13.71 -15.09
CA ALA A 222 4.49 -14.52 -14.50
C ALA A 222 4.11 -16.01 -14.50
N LYS A 223 5.05 -16.85 -14.97
CA LYS A 223 4.88 -18.30 -15.06
C LYS A 223 5.03 -18.97 -13.69
N PRO A 224 4.58 -20.23 -13.52
CA PRO A 224 4.88 -20.99 -12.31
C PRO A 224 6.40 -21.03 -12.05
N GLY A 225 6.81 -20.64 -10.85
CA GLY A 225 8.22 -20.57 -10.45
C GLY A 225 8.90 -19.22 -10.70
N GLU A 226 8.27 -18.28 -11.41
CA GLU A 226 8.77 -16.91 -11.54
C GLU A 226 8.28 -16.03 -10.38
N MET A 227 9.13 -15.08 -9.97
CA MET A 227 8.75 -14.05 -9.01
C MET A 227 7.71 -13.11 -9.64
N LYS A 228 6.56 -12.99 -8.98
CA LYS A 228 5.49 -12.09 -9.40
C LYS A 228 5.73 -10.71 -8.81
N CYS A 229 5.71 -9.67 -9.63
CA CYS A 229 5.85 -8.31 -9.12
C CYS A 229 4.79 -8.03 -8.06
N ASN A 230 5.21 -7.55 -6.89
CA ASN A 230 4.31 -7.06 -5.86
C ASN A 230 4.69 -5.66 -5.34
N ILE A 231 5.81 -5.11 -5.82
CA ILE A 231 6.32 -3.79 -5.43
C ILE A 231 6.72 -3.04 -6.71
N TRP A 232 6.30 -1.79 -6.82
CA TRP A 232 6.77 -0.89 -7.88
C TRP A 232 7.44 0.32 -7.25
N VAL A 233 8.55 0.79 -7.84
CA VAL A 233 9.28 2.00 -7.42
C VAL A 233 9.56 2.84 -8.66
N TYR A 234 9.16 4.10 -8.63
CA TYR A 234 9.19 5.02 -9.76
C TYR A 234 9.98 6.28 -9.41
N CYS A 235 10.81 6.75 -10.35
CA CYS A 235 11.49 8.04 -10.21
C CYS A 235 10.71 9.17 -10.91
N PRO A 236 9.97 10.02 -10.18
CA PRO A 236 9.28 11.18 -10.76
C PRO A 236 10.19 12.39 -11.00
N SER A 237 11.34 12.46 -10.32
CA SER A 237 12.23 13.63 -10.36
C SER A 237 12.94 13.77 -11.71
N GLU A 238 12.86 14.96 -12.32
CA GLU A 238 13.54 15.27 -13.59
C GLU A 238 15.07 15.21 -13.48
N THR A 239 15.60 15.51 -12.30
CA THR A 239 17.05 15.46 -12.01
C THR A 239 17.53 14.07 -11.58
N GLY A 240 16.65 13.06 -11.61
CA GLY A 240 16.96 11.71 -11.15
C GLY A 240 16.67 11.50 -9.67
N CYS A 241 16.85 10.26 -9.22
CA CYS A 241 16.51 9.83 -7.87
C CYS A 241 17.71 9.22 -7.15
N TYR A 242 17.94 9.66 -5.92
CA TYR A 242 19.00 9.14 -5.10
C TYR A 242 18.67 7.74 -4.55
N SER A 243 19.63 6.82 -4.68
CA SER A 243 19.66 5.50 -4.03
C SER A 243 21.07 5.27 -3.48
N PRO A 244 21.24 4.58 -2.34
CA PRO A 244 22.56 4.27 -1.79
C PRO A 244 23.23 3.08 -2.47
N ASP A 245 23.32 3.12 -3.79
CA ASP A 245 24.01 2.12 -4.59
C ASP A 245 25.01 2.76 -5.56
N ILE A 246 25.58 1.95 -6.44
CA ILE A 246 26.63 2.37 -7.38
C ILE A 246 26.08 3.02 -8.66
N TYR A 247 24.76 3.08 -8.82
CA TYR A 247 24.12 3.56 -10.03
C TYR A 247 23.63 5.00 -9.87
N GLU A 248 23.58 5.69 -11.01
CA GLU A 248 22.94 6.99 -11.13
C GLU A 248 21.55 6.78 -11.72
N HIS A 249 20.51 6.97 -10.92
CA HIS A 249 19.14 6.74 -11.36
C HIS A 249 18.54 7.97 -12.01
N LYS A 250 17.96 7.77 -13.19
CA LYS A 250 17.39 8.84 -14.01
C LYS A 250 15.89 8.97 -13.84
N ASN A 251 15.36 10.10 -14.29
CA ASN A 251 13.93 10.33 -14.39
C ASN A 251 13.24 9.16 -15.13
N GLN A 252 12.01 8.84 -14.73
CA GLN A 252 11.15 7.82 -15.33
C GLN A 252 11.59 6.36 -15.11
N GLU A 253 12.67 6.08 -14.39
CA GLU A 253 13.02 4.70 -14.03
C GLU A 253 11.88 4.02 -13.27
N CYS A 254 11.47 2.85 -13.75
CA CYS A 254 10.43 2.03 -13.13
C CYS A 254 10.99 0.67 -12.72
N TRP A 255 11.17 0.49 -11.43
CA TRP A 255 11.64 -0.74 -10.83
C TRP A 255 10.46 -1.63 -10.48
N LEU A 256 10.45 -2.84 -11.03
CA LEU A 256 9.49 -3.86 -10.64
C LEU A 256 10.22 -4.83 -9.72
N LYS A 257 9.72 -4.97 -8.49
CA LYS A 257 10.36 -5.77 -7.46
C LYS A 257 9.41 -6.82 -6.90
N PHE A 258 9.99 -7.85 -6.29
CA PHE A 258 9.30 -8.87 -5.52
C PHE A 258 9.93 -9.03 -4.14
N ALA A 259 9.09 -9.12 -3.12
CA ALA A 259 9.48 -9.60 -1.80
C ALA A 259 8.31 -10.38 -1.17
N GLU A 260 8.58 -11.51 -0.52
CA GLU A 260 7.55 -12.26 0.21
C GLU A 260 6.92 -11.42 1.33
N THR A 261 7.74 -10.59 1.97
CA THR A 261 7.30 -9.59 2.95
C THR A 261 7.95 -8.26 2.56
N PRO A 262 7.22 -7.35 1.88
CA PRO A 262 7.73 -6.04 1.52
C PRO A 262 8.28 -5.30 2.73
N LYS A 263 9.53 -4.84 2.62
CA LYS A 263 10.20 -4.07 3.68
C LYS A 263 10.40 -2.64 3.19
N LEU A 264 10.00 -1.71 4.02
CA LEU A 264 10.29 -0.30 3.79
C LEU A 264 11.79 -0.07 3.93
N ASN A 265 12.42 0.51 2.91
CA ASN A 265 13.81 0.93 2.95
C ASN A 265 13.90 2.33 3.57
N PHE A 266 13.33 3.32 2.90
CA PHE A 266 13.25 4.70 3.38
C PHE A 266 11.87 5.32 3.12
N LYS A 267 11.43 6.19 4.03
CA LYS A 267 10.21 6.99 3.87
C LYS A 267 10.37 8.39 4.42
N GLY A 268 9.82 9.37 3.69
CA GLY A 268 9.83 10.77 4.08
C GLY A 268 11.25 11.34 4.09
N MET A 269 11.61 12.00 5.18
CA MET A 269 12.94 12.61 5.31
C MET A 269 13.99 11.55 5.66
N TYR A 270 15.16 11.63 5.01
CA TYR A 270 16.31 10.82 5.43
C TYR A 270 16.76 11.27 6.83
N PRO A 271 17.05 10.33 7.75
CA PRO A 271 17.57 10.67 9.06
C PRO A 271 18.87 11.48 8.98
N GLU A 272 19.08 12.40 9.91
CA GLU A 272 20.28 13.25 9.94
C GLU A 272 21.57 12.42 9.96
N TRP A 273 21.66 11.43 10.85
CA TRP A 273 22.79 10.50 10.92
C TRP A 273 23.10 9.80 9.59
N TYR A 274 22.06 9.54 8.78
CA TYR A 274 22.22 8.88 7.49
C TYR A 274 22.80 9.85 6.46
N ARG A 275 22.34 11.11 6.47
CA ARG A 275 22.84 12.17 5.59
C ARG A 275 24.25 12.62 5.96
N ASP A 276 24.63 12.56 7.24
CA ASP A 276 26.00 12.79 7.68
C ASP A 276 26.97 11.74 7.12
N ALA A 277 26.54 10.47 7.10
CA ALA A 277 27.29 9.37 6.51
C ALA A 277 27.23 9.36 4.96
N HIS A 278 26.16 9.92 4.38
CA HIS A 278 25.93 9.97 2.93
C HIS A 278 25.63 11.42 2.50
N PRO A 279 26.65 12.28 2.33
CA PRO A 279 26.45 13.71 2.05
C PRO A 279 25.66 14.02 0.78
N ASN A 280 25.61 13.07 -0.16
CA ASN A 280 24.85 13.20 -1.42
C ASN A 280 23.37 12.82 -1.27
N ALA A 281 22.95 12.28 -0.11
CA ALA A 281 21.56 11.95 0.14
C ALA A 281 20.72 13.24 0.28
N PRO A 282 19.62 13.37 -0.47
CA PRO A 282 18.74 14.53 -0.37
C PRO A 282 18.05 14.57 1.00
N VAL A 283 17.35 15.67 1.29
CA VAL A 283 16.59 15.80 2.54
C VAL A 283 15.43 14.81 2.59
N ILE A 284 14.76 14.59 1.46
CA ILE A 284 13.58 13.76 1.33
C ILE A 284 13.80 12.64 0.31
N VAL A 285 13.21 11.47 0.55
CA VAL A 285 13.24 10.35 -0.40
C VAL A 285 12.61 10.79 -1.72
N PRO A 286 13.32 10.68 -2.86
CA PRO A 286 12.83 11.20 -4.15
C PRO A 286 11.94 10.19 -4.91
N TRP A 287 11.81 8.97 -4.41
CA TRP A 287 11.04 7.89 -5.04
C TRP A 287 9.57 7.94 -4.68
N ALA A 288 8.73 7.51 -5.61
CA ALA A 288 7.35 7.14 -5.32
C ALA A 288 7.18 5.63 -5.54
N SER A 289 6.52 4.96 -4.61
CA SER A 289 6.40 3.50 -4.68
C SER A 289 5.09 3.00 -4.09
N GLY A 290 4.83 1.72 -4.28
CA GLY A 290 3.66 1.09 -3.67
C GLY A 290 3.73 -0.43 -3.74
N ILE A 291 2.96 -1.05 -2.86
CA ILE A 291 2.79 -2.51 -2.81
C ILE A 291 1.48 -2.82 -3.50
N VAL A 292 1.50 -3.59 -4.59
CA VAL A 292 0.26 -3.91 -5.29
C VAL A 292 -0.55 -4.98 -4.54
N SER A 293 -1.87 -4.79 -4.50
CA SER A 293 -2.79 -5.86 -4.13
C SER A 293 -3.13 -6.68 -5.38
N LEU A 294 -2.71 -7.95 -5.40
CA LEU A 294 -2.94 -8.89 -6.50
C LEU A 294 -4.26 -9.65 -6.37
#